data_AF-A0A015MRD1-F1
#
_entry.id   AF-A0A015MRD1-F1
#
_cell.length_a   1.000
_cell.length_b   1.000
_cell.length_c   1.000
_cell.angle_alpha   90.00
_cell.angle_beta   90.00
_cell.angle_gamma   90.00
#
_symmetry.space_group_name_H-M   'P 1'
#
loop_
_entity.id
_entity.type
_entity.pdbx_description
1 polymer ?
#
loop_
_entity_poly.entity_id
_entity_poly.type
_entity_poly.pdbx_seq_one_letter_code
_entity_poly.pdbx_strand_id
1 'polypeptide(L)'
;MHNSLCHKTFEIKWNTLIDKFPACEQYLTRALYPCKSSWAYYAINQNFTVEIQSTQQVESTNKIIKNILNRSSYLTDVVKEVQKIFDQQSKKAILNRTPDISYRTHN
;
A
#
# COMPACT_ATOMS: atom_id res chain seq x y z
N MET A 1 -3.13 -8.16 21.26
CA MET A 1 -1.69 -7.86 21.37
C MET A 1 -1.04 -8.12 20.02
N HIS A 2 -0.83 -7.10 19.19
CA HIS A 2 -0.26 -7.28 17.84
C HIS A 2 0.69 -6.12 17.56
N ASN A 3 1.82 -6.05 18.28
CA ASN A 3 2.79 -4.94 18.16
C ASN A 3 4.21 -5.34 18.60
N SER A 4 4.63 -6.57 18.31
CA SER A 4 6.07 -6.87 18.38
C SER A 4 6.61 -6.86 16.96
N LEU A 5 7.30 -5.78 16.60
CA LEU A 5 8.27 -5.81 15.52
C LEU A 5 9.15 -7.03 15.79
N CYS A 6 9.02 -8.11 15.01
CA CYS A 6 9.84 -9.28 15.25
C CYS A 6 11.26 -8.88 14.87
N HIS A 7 12.03 -8.41 15.86
CA HIS A 7 13.40 -7.91 15.69
C HIS A 7 14.26 -8.92 14.93
N LYS A 8 14.02 -10.22 15.19
CA LYS A 8 14.64 -11.33 14.46
C LYS A 8 14.35 -11.29 12.95
N THR A 9 13.10 -11.03 12.57
CA THR A 9 12.69 -10.94 11.15
C THR A 9 13.30 -9.71 10.48
N PHE A 10 13.40 -8.58 11.19
CA PHE A 10 14.09 -7.40 10.69
C PHE A 10 15.55 -7.68 10.41
N GLU A 11 16.30 -8.18 11.39
CA GLU A 11 17.74 -8.39 11.25
C GLU A 11 18.06 -9.44 10.16
N ILE A 12 17.23 -10.48 9.99
CA ILE A 12 17.36 -11.43 8.86
C ILE A 12 17.20 -10.69 7.52
N LYS A 13 16.13 -9.91 7.33
CA LYS A 13 15.88 -9.15 6.10
C LYS A 13 16.96 -8.08 5.85
N TRP A 14 17.46 -7.46 6.92
CA TRP A 14 18.54 -6.48 6.87
C TRP A 14 19.84 -7.12 6.37
N ASN A 15 20.25 -8.26 6.93
CA ASN A 15 21.45 -8.96 6.48
C ASN A 15 21.33 -9.41 5.01
N THR A 16 20.17 -9.93 4.59
CA THR A 16 19.91 -10.24 3.18
C THR A 16 20.02 -9.00 2.27
N LEU A 17 19.60 -7.82 2.75
CA LEU A 17 19.71 -6.57 1.99
C LEU A 17 21.18 -6.15 1.80
N ILE A 18 21.98 -6.23 2.87
CA ILE A 18 23.42 -5.90 2.84
C ILE A 18 24.18 -6.88 1.94
N ASP A 19 23.93 -8.19 2.06
CA ASP A 19 24.53 -9.22 1.21
C ASP A 19 24.22 -8.99 -0.28
N LYS A 20 23.01 -8.52 -0.59
CA LYS A 20 22.59 -8.23 -1.97
C LYS A 20 23.21 -6.95 -2.52
N PHE A 21 23.51 -5.97 -1.67
CA PHE A 21 24.00 -4.65 -2.07
C PHE A 21 25.20 -4.20 -1.22
N PRO A 22 26.34 -4.91 -1.28
CA PRO A 22 27.49 -4.62 -0.43
C PRO A 22 28.08 -3.22 -0.69
N ALA A 23 27.97 -2.72 -1.92
CA ALA A 23 28.42 -1.37 -2.28
C ALA A 23 27.67 -0.27 -1.50
N CYS A 24 26.45 -0.54 -1.05
CA CYS A 24 25.62 0.42 -0.31
C CYS A 24 25.69 0.24 1.21
N GLU A 25 26.42 -0.78 1.70
CA GLU A 25 26.46 -1.14 3.12
C GLU A 25 26.83 0.06 4.02
N GLN A 26 27.87 0.81 3.64
CA GLN A 26 28.30 1.97 4.43
C GLN A 26 27.19 3.00 4.59
N TYR A 27 26.43 3.28 3.53
CA TYR A 27 25.33 4.23 3.57
C TYR A 27 24.16 3.68 4.39
N LEU A 28 23.77 2.43 4.13
CA LEU A 28 22.66 1.77 4.83
C LEU A 28 22.93 1.71 6.35
N THR A 29 24.12 1.30 6.75
CA THR A 29 24.51 1.19 8.16
C THR A 29 24.63 2.56 8.85
N ARG A 30 25.17 3.58 8.16
CA ARG A 30 25.35 4.91 8.77
C ARG A 30 24.07 5.74 8.81
N ALA A 31 23.27 5.70 7.74
CA ALA A 31 22.13 6.61 7.58
C ALA A 31 20.80 5.95 7.97
N LEU A 32 20.58 4.68 7.62
CA LEU A 32 19.28 4.02 7.77
C LEU A 32 19.16 3.17 9.04
N TYR A 33 20.23 2.49 9.46
CA TYR A 33 20.17 1.64 10.66
C TYR A 33 19.86 2.41 11.96
N PRO A 34 20.40 3.63 12.22
CA PRO A 34 20.10 4.37 13.44
C PRO A 34 18.63 4.77 13.59
N CYS A 35 17.94 5.01 12.47
CA CYS A 35 16.53 5.38 12.44
C CYS A 35 15.60 4.19 12.13
N LYS A 36 16.10 2.94 12.27
CA LYS A 36 15.33 1.73 11.93
C LYS A 36 13.98 1.63 12.63
N SER A 37 13.84 2.14 13.86
CA SER A 37 12.56 2.16 14.56
C SER A 37 11.46 2.95 13.82
N SER A 38 11.83 3.95 13.02
CA SER A 38 10.90 4.81 12.28
C SER A 38 10.38 4.17 10.98
N TRP A 39 11.12 3.24 10.38
CA TRP A 39 10.80 2.69 9.05
C TRP A 39 10.75 1.16 8.98
N ALA A 40 11.41 0.45 9.90
CA ALA A 40 11.52 -1.01 9.89
C ALA A 40 10.14 -1.68 9.92
N TYR A 41 9.18 -1.14 10.66
CA TYR A 41 7.82 -1.68 10.72
C TYR A 41 7.18 -1.67 9.33
N TYR A 42 7.27 -0.55 8.62
CA TYR A 42 6.73 -0.37 7.28
C TYR A 42 7.45 -1.24 6.24
N ALA A 43 8.77 -1.37 6.34
CA ALA A 43 9.57 -2.20 5.45
C ALA A 43 9.35 -3.71 5.66
N ILE A 44 9.23 -4.16 6.91
CA ILE A 44 8.96 -5.57 7.24
C ILE A 44 7.58 -5.97 6.77
N ASN A 45 6.58 -5.11 7.01
CA ASN A 45 5.19 -5.38 6.70
C ASN A 45 4.87 -5.24 5.21
N GLN A 46 5.78 -4.74 4.37
CA GLN A 46 5.59 -4.51 2.91
C GLN A 46 4.38 -3.63 2.52
N ASN A 47 3.55 -3.21 3.49
CA ASN A 47 2.39 -2.36 3.26
C ASN A 47 2.75 -0.97 2.74
N PHE A 48 4.01 -0.54 2.84
CA PHE A 48 4.44 0.76 2.33
C PHE A 48 4.44 0.84 0.79
N THR A 49 4.40 -0.28 0.07
CA THR A 49 4.46 -0.24 -1.41
C THR A 49 3.35 -1.03 -2.10
N VAL A 50 2.65 -1.91 -1.37
CA VAL A 50 1.48 -2.60 -1.93
C VAL A 50 0.23 -1.71 -1.88
N GLU A 51 0.12 -0.81 -0.88
CA GLU A 51 -0.99 0.16 -0.79
C GLU A 51 -0.65 1.56 -1.30
N ILE A 52 0.64 1.92 -1.48
CA ILE A 52 1.03 3.12 -2.24
C ILE A 52 0.88 2.79 -3.73
N GLN A 53 -0.40 2.81 -4.09
CA GLN A 53 -1.05 3.01 -5.37
C GLN A 53 -0.16 2.85 -6.61
N SER A 54 -0.47 1.81 -7.37
CA SER A 54 -0.29 1.79 -8.82
C SER A 54 -0.57 3.19 -9.38
N THR A 55 0.35 3.72 -10.19
CA THR A 55 0.15 4.98 -10.94
C THR A 55 -1.20 5.01 -11.65
N GLN A 56 -1.72 3.85 -12.04
CA GLN A 56 -3.03 3.67 -12.64
C GLN A 56 -4.20 4.08 -11.71
N GLN A 57 -4.12 3.86 -10.39
CA GLN A 57 -5.12 4.36 -9.45
C GLN A 57 -5.07 5.88 -9.31
N VAL A 58 -3.86 6.46 -9.22
CA VAL A 58 -3.68 7.91 -9.14
C VAL A 58 -4.16 8.57 -10.45
N GLU A 59 -3.82 8.00 -11.60
CA GLU A 59 -4.24 8.48 -12.92
C GLU A 59 -5.75 8.36 -13.15
N SER A 60 -6.36 7.23 -12.76
CA SER A 60 -7.81 7.06 -12.86
C SER A 60 -8.56 8.06 -11.97
N THR A 61 -8.07 8.28 -10.75
CA THR A 61 -8.65 9.26 -9.81
C THR A 61 -8.50 10.69 -10.37
N ASN A 62 -7.33 11.03 -10.89
CA ASN A 62 -7.08 12.33 -11.54
C ASN A 62 -7.94 12.55 -12.79
N LYS A 63 -8.17 11.51 -13.60
CA LYS A 63 -9.04 11.58 -14.79
C LYS A 63 -10.48 11.86 -14.38
N ILE A 64 -10.97 11.23 -13.32
CA ILE A 64 -12.33 11.43 -12.82
C ILE A 64 -12.49 12.82 -12.22
N ILE A 65 -11.53 13.27 -11.39
CA ILE A 65 -11.52 14.63 -10.83
C ILE A 65 -11.56 15.68 -11.95
N LYS A 66 -10.75 15.52 -12.99
CA LYS A 66 -10.76 16.43 -14.16
C LYS A 66 -12.09 16.40 -14.93
N ASN A 67 -12.75 15.25 -15.02
CA ASN A 67 -14.07 15.13 -15.65
C ASN A 67 -15.16 15.82 -14.84
N ILE A 68 -15.12 15.70 -13.50
CA ILE A 68 -16.12 16.30 -12.62
C ILE A 68 -15.86 17.80 -12.47
N LEU A 69 -14.61 18.27 -12.46
CA LEU A 69 -14.24 19.69 -12.37
C LEU A 69 -14.38 20.46 -13.70
N ASN A 70 -15.30 20.07 -14.58
CA ASN A 70 -15.66 20.94 -15.69
C ASN A 70 -16.26 22.25 -15.12
N ARG A 71 -15.98 23.38 -15.77
CA ARG A 71 -16.02 24.79 -15.28
C ARG A 71 -17.26 25.27 -14.50
N SER A 72 -18.31 24.47 -14.36
CA SER A 72 -19.61 24.82 -13.77
C SER A 72 -20.08 23.87 -12.65
N SER A 73 -19.25 22.94 -12.20
CA SER A 73 -19.61 21.99 -11.14
C SER A 73 -19.52 22.62 -9.75
N TYR A 74 -20.55 22.42 -8.92
CA TYR A 74 -20.49 22.85 -7.54
C TYR A 74 -19.55 21.93 -6.74
N LEU A 75 -18.84 22.50 -5.77
CA LEU A 75 -17.92 21.76 -4.91
C LEU A 75 -18.62 20.57 -4.21
N THR A 76 -19.89 20.72 -3.88
CA THR A 76 -20.72 19.67 -3.28
C THR A 76 -20.90 18.45 -4.19
N ASP A 77 -20.95 18.67 -5.50
CA ASP A 77 -21.12 17.59 -6.48
C ASP A 77 -19.80 16.84 -6.67
N VAL A 78 -18.67 17.56 -6.61
CA VAL A 78 -17.32 16.98 -6.60
C VAL A 78 -17.13 16.08 -5.38
N VAL A 79 -17.49 16.55 -4.19
CA VAL A 79 -17.32 15.78 -2.94
C VAL A 79 -18.17 14.51 -2.94
N LYS A 80 -19.42 14.58 -3.42
CA LYS A 80 -20.31 13.41 -3.51
C LYS A 80 -19.76 12.33 -4.44
N GLU A 81 -19.26 12.72 -5.61
CA GLU A 81 -18.71 11.76 -6.58
C GLU A 81 -17.38 11.15 -6.10
N VAL A 82 -16.52 11.94 -5.46
CA VAL A 82 -15.29 11.41 -4.83
C VAL A 82 -15.62 10.38 -3.75
N GLN A 83 -16.57 10.68 -2.86
CA GLN A 83 -16.99 9.74 -1.81
C GLN A 83 -17.53 8.43 -2.40
N LYS A 84 -18.39 8.53 -3.43
CA LYS A 84 -18.96 7.37 -4.12
C LYS A 84 -17.88 6.45 -4.71
N ILE A 85 -16.78 7.00 -5.22
CA ILE A 85 -15.66 6.24 -5.76
C ILE A 85 -14.92 5.49 -4.65
N PHE A 86 -14.64 6.16 -3.53
CA PHE A 86 -14.03 5.50 -2.36
C PHE A 86 -14.90 4.36 -1.83
N ASP A 87 -16.22 4.56 -1.75
CA ASP A 87 -17.18 3.54 -1.33
C ASP A 87 -17.24 2.36 -2.32
N GLN A 88 -17.06 2.61 -3.62
CA GLN A 88 -17.03 1.56 -4.63
C GLN A 88 -15.71 0.77 -4.61
N GLN A 89 -14.59 1.45 -4.36
CA GLN A 89 -13.29 0.81 -4.18
C GLN A 89 -13.24 -0.06 -2.92
N SER A 90 -13.80 0.41 -1.80
CA SER A 90 -13.88 -0.36 -0.56
C SER A 90 -14.73 -1.64 -0.74
N LYS A 91 -15.88 -1.54 -1.42
CA LYS A 91 -16.71 -2.70 -1.77
C LYS A 91 -15.99 -3.71 -2.66
N LYS A 92 -15.27 -3.25 -3.70
CA LYS A 92 -14.47 -4.14 -4.57
C LYS A 92 -13.34 -4.84 -3.81
N ALA A 93 -12.68 -4.14 -2.90
CA ALA A 93 -11.62 -4.72 -2.08
C ALA A 93 -12.14 -5.82 -1.12
N ILE A 94 -13.38 -5.68 -0.64
CA ILE A 94 -14.06 -6.69 0.19
C ILE A 94 -14.44 -7.92 -0.64
N LEU A 95 -15.02 -7.72 -1.83
CA LEU A 95 -15.40 -8.82 -2.73
C LEU A 95 -14.21 -9.66 -3.21
N ASN A 96 -13.05 -9.01 -3.45
CA ASN A 96 -11.83 -9.71 -3.86
C ASN A 96 -11.18 -10.54 -2.72
N ARG A 97 -11.61 -10.36 -1.47
CA ARG A 97 -11.11 -11.10 -0.29
C ARG A 97 -11.98 -12.28 0.11
N THR A 98 -13.20 -12.41 -0.41
CA THR A 98 -14.01 -13.61 -0.21
C THR A 98 -13.53 -14.69 -1.18
N PRO A 99 -12.95 -15.81 -0.70
CA PRO A 99 -12.69 -16.96 -1.57
C PRO A 99 -14.03 -17.44 -2.11
N ASP A 100 -14.10 -17.62 -3.42
CA ASP A 100 -15.26 -18.18 -4.10
C ASP A 100 -15.44 -19.64 -3.65
N ILE A 101 -16.28 -19.85 -2.63
CA ILE A 101 -16.64 -21.19 -2.15
C ILE A 101 -17.75 -21.73 -3.06
N SER A 102 -17.44 -21.98 -4.33
CA SER A 102 -18.44 -22.50 -5.27
C SER A 102 -17.92 -23.59 -6.21
N TYR A 103 -16.94 -24.41 -5.81
CA TYR A 103 -16.70 -25.70 -6.49
C TYR A 103 -15.92 -26.69 -5.62
N ARG A 104 -16.62 -27.32 -4.68
CA ARG A 104 -16.20 -28.63 -4.16
C ARG A 104 -17.38 -29.48 -3.68
N THR A 105 -18.24 -29.85 -4.61
CA THR A 105 -18.99 -31.11 -4.53
C THR A 105 -18.95 -31.75 -5.92
N HIS A 106 -18.75 -33.07 -5.96
CA HIS A 106 -18.68 -33.97 -7.13
C HIS A 106 -17.28 -34.21 -7.73
N ASN A 107 -16.51 -35.09 -7.08
CA ASN A 107 -16.27 -36.48 -7.52
C ASN A 107 -15.18 -37.13 -6.66
#